data_AF-A0A646P6S4-F1
#
_entry.id   AF-A0A646P6S4-F1
#
_cell.length_a   1.000
_cell.length_b   1.000
_cell.length_c   1.000
_cell.angle_alpha   90.00
_cell.angle_beta   90.00
_cell.angle_gamma   90.00
#
_symmetry.space_group_name_H-M   'P 1'
#
loop_
_entity.id
_entity.type
_entity.pdbx_description
1 polymer ?
#
loop_
_entity_poly.entity_id
_entity_poly.type
_entity_poly.pdbx_seq_one_letter_code
_entity_poly.pdbx_strand_id
1 'polypeptide(L)'
;MRLGLVLIRYYHNDSRGLMAVDLSAMRKLFNKGGLKTAIVAPAAMQSGWELIVVHTDGTLDYMTIARSDRRKIYKSLESVHADAARVGFAEVITHVEAMQVA
;
A
#
# COMPACT_ATOMS: atom_id res chain seq x y z
N MET A 1 -20.69 7.87 -13.26
CA MET A 1 -19.99 7.56 -11.99
C MET A 1 -18.58 8.12 -12.08
N ARG A 2 -18.27 9.15 -11.31
CA ARG A 2 -16.97 9.84 -11.32
C ARG A 2 -16.35 9.56 -9.95
N LEU A 3 -15.41 8.61 -9.88
CA LEU A 3 -14.64 8.36 -8.67
C LEU A 3 -13.64 9.52 -8.53
N GLY A 4 -14.06 10.55 -7.79
CA GLY A 4 -13.20 11.64 -7.38
C GLY A 4 -12.13 11.11 -6.45
N LEU A 5 -10.88 11.34 -6.84
CA LEU A 5 -9.67 11.07 -6.08
C LEU A 5 -9.72 11.88 -4.76
N VAL A 6 -10.18 11.27 -3.67
CA VAL A 6 -10.07 11.87 -2.33
C VAL A 6 -8.69 11.53 -1.79
N LEU A 7 -7.71 12.34 -2.19
CA LEU A 7 -6.52 12.56 -1.40
C LEU A 7 -6.95 13.33 -0.14
N ILE A 8 -6.34 13.01 1.02
CA ILE A 8 -6.35 13.76 2.30
C ILE A 8 -7.32 13.22 3.39
N ARG A 9 -6.82 12.40 4.32
CA ARG A 9 -6.56 12.78 5.73
C ARG A 9 -6.08 11.62 6.63
N TYR A 10 -4.90 11.86 7.20
CA TYR A 10 -4.43 11.59 8.57
C TYR A 10 -4.28 10.16 9.13
N TYR A 11 -3.00 9.79 9.23
CA TYR A 11 -2.38 9.07 10.35
C TYR A 11 -3.07 9.36 11.69
N HIS A 12 -3.78 8.37 12.24
CA HIS A 12 -4.09 8.30 13.66
C HIS A 12 -4.34 6.86 14.12
N ASN A 13 -3.32 6.18 14.67
CA ASN A 13 -3.43 5.58 16.01
C ASN A 13 -2.11 4.99 16.55
N ASP A 14 -1.87 5.35 17.81
CA ASP A 14 -0.89 4.86 18.79
C ASP A 14 0.51 5.53 18.88
N SER A 15 0.70 6.14 20.04
CA SER A 15 1.71 7.12 20.41
C SER A 15 3.11 6.54 20.61
N ARG A 16 3.84 6.16 19.54
CA ARG A 16 5.30 5.91 19.58
C ARG A 16 5.99 6.19 18.23
N GLY A 17 6.18 7.46 17.89
CA GLY A 17 7.17 7.96 16.91
C GLY A 17 7.05 7.46 15.46
N LEU A 18 6.55 8.34 14.55
CA LEU A 18 6.81 8.33 13.10
C LEU A 18 6.96 6.93 12.47
N MET A 19 5.88 6.15 12.41
CA MET A 19 5.96 4.73 12.01
C MET A 19 5.65 4.55 10.52
N ALA A 20 6.72 4.36 9.76
CA ALA A 20 6.77 3.52 8.57
C ALA A 20 5.80 2.33 8.65
N VAL A 21 4.83 2.22 7.73
CA VAL A 21 4.03 1.01 7.58
C VAL A 21 4.84 0.00 6.76
N ASP A 22 5.88 -0.54 7.41
CA ASP A 22 6.70 -1.58 6.82
C ASP A 22 5.99 -2.95 6.86
N LEU A 23 6.57 -3.94 6.19
CA LEU A 23 5.99 -5.28 6.04
C LEU A 23 5.58 -5.94 7.36
N SER A 24 6.34 -5.72 8.44
CA SER A 24 6.01 -6.26 9.77
C SER A 24 4.77 -5.59 10.36
N ALA A 25 4.68 -4.26 10.22
CA ALA A 25 3.52 -3.49 10.66
C ALA A 25 2.27 -3.88 9.88
N MET A 26 2.35 -3.99 8.54
CA MET A 26 1.24 -4.44 7.70
C MET A 26 0.77 -5.84 8.07
N ARG A 27 1.69 -6.79 8.26
CA ARG A 27 1.33 -8.16 8.68
C ARG A 27 0.61 -8.18 10.02
N LYS A 28 1.05 -7.37 10.98
CA LYS A 28 0.37 -7.24 12.28
C LYS A 28 -1.04 -6.65 12.12
N LEU A 29 -1.22 -5.63 11.28
CA LEU A 29 -2.53 -5.02 11.02
C LEU A 29 -3.47 -6.01 10.30
N PHE A 30 -2.97 -6.74 9.32
CA PHE A 30 -3.72 -7.79 8.62
C PHE A 30 -4.21 -8.88 9.59
N ASN A 31 -3.31 -9.41 10.43
CA ASN A 31 -3.66 -10.45 11.41
C ASN A 31 -4.65 -9.98 12.48
N LYS A 32 -4.71 -8.67 12.74
CA LYS A 32 -5.70 -8.06 13.64
C LYS A 32 -7.05 -7.78 12.97
N GLY A 33 -7.19 -8.07 11.67
CA GLY A 33 -8.38 -7.77 10.89
C GLY A 33 -8.54 -6.30 10.51
N GLY A 34 -7.47 -5.50 10.58
CA GLY A 34 -7.51 -4.06 10.27
C GLY A 34 -7.43 -3.75 8.77
N LEU A 35 -7.00 -4.71 7.95
CA LEU A 35 -6.83 -4.54 6.50
C LEU A 35 -7.88 -5.37 5.75
N LYS A 36 -8.47 -4.76 4.73
CA LYS A 36 -9.54 -5.34 3.91
C LYS A 36 -9.01 -5.84 2.56
N THR A 37 -8.17 -5.06 1.90
CA THR A 37 -7.74 -5.34 0.52
C THR A 37 -6.33 -4.82 0.29
N ALA A 38 -5.58 -5.49 -0.59
CA ALA A 38 -4.33 -4.98 -1.14
C ALA A 38 -4.52 -4.62 -2.62
N ILE A 39 -3.89 -3.51 -3.00
CA ILE A 39 -3.93 -2.94 -4.33
C ILE A 39 -2.48 -2.72 -4.80
N VAL A 40 -2.13 -3.23 -5.97
CA VAL A 40 -0.87 -2.89 -6.65
C VAL A 40 -1.16 -1.88 -7.74
N ALA A 41 -0.39 -0.79 -7.75
CA ALA A 41 -0.50 0.25 -8.76
C ALA A 41 0.90 0.64 -9.28
N PRO A 42 1.01 1.11 -10.55
CA PRO A 42 2.24 1.71 -11.04
C PRO A 42 2.53 3.01 -10.28
N ALA A 43 3.81 3.24 -9.94
CA ALA A 43 4.21 4.47 -9.26
C ALA A 43 4.06 5.68 -10.19
N ALA A 44 3.43 6.74 -9.71
CA ALA A 44 3.00 7.87 -10.57
C ALA A 44 4.14 8.69 -11.21
N MET A 45 5.34 8.69 -10.60
CA MET A 45 6.46 9.57 -11.01
C MET A 45 7.76 8.83 -11.28
N GLN A 46 7.76 7.50 -11.18
CA GLN A 46 8.97 6.70 -11.30
C GLN A 46 8.63 5.29 -11.79
N SER A 47 9.56 4.67 -12.52
CA SER A 47 9.37 3.28 -12.95
C SER A 47 9.37 2.36 -11.74
N GLY A 48 8.29 1.60 -11.59
CA GLY A 48 8.09 0.67 -10.51
C GLY A 48 6.64 0.59 -10.06
N TRP A 49 6.45 -0.13 -8.97
CA TRP A 49 5.14 -0.47 -8.45
C TRP A 49 5.05 -0.10 -6.97
N GLU A 50 3.85 0.23 -6.53
CA GLU A 50 3.51 0.54 -5.15
C GLU A 50 2.49 -0.48 -4.62
N LEU A 51 2.62 -0.81 -3.33
CA LEU A 51 1.61 -1.57 -2.61
C LEU A 51 0.79 -0.60 -1.76
N ILE A 52 -0.50 -0.55 -2.06
CA ILE A 52 -1.51 0.22 -1.35
C ILE A 52 -2.38 -0.78 -0.59
N VAL A 53 -2.67 -0.52 0.67
CA VAL A 53 -3.59 -1.32 1.46
C VAL A 53 -4.82 -0.51 1.82
N VAL A 54 -5.99 -1.14 1.72
CA VAL A 54 -7.27 -0.58 2.13
C VAL A 54 -7.58 -1.10 3.51
N HIS A 55 -7.77 -0.20 4.46
CA HIS A 55 -8.22 -0.52 5.79
C HIS A 55 -9.71 -0.87 5.82
N THR A 56 -10.16 -1.52 6.88
CA THR A 56 -11.58 -1.85 7.05
C THR A 56 -12.48 -0.62 7.19
N ASP A 57 -11.94 0.48 7.70
CA ASP A 57 -12.61 1.79 7.77
C ASP A 57 -12.65 2.55 6.44
N GLY A 58 -11.98 2.03 5.40
CA GLY A 58 -11.94 2.61 4.05
C GLY A 58 -10.79 3.58 3.80
N THR A 59 -9.95 3.85 4.80
CA THR A 59 -8.68 4.58 4.58
C THR A 59 -7.68 3.75 3.77
N LEU A 60 -6.73 4.45 3.15
CA LEU A 60 -5.68 3.88 2.32
C LEU A 60 -4.31 4.18 2.91
N ASP A 61 -3.46 3.17 2.98
CA ASP A 61 -2.08 3.27 3.42
C ASP A 61 -1.10 2.71 2.37
N TYR A 62 0.13 3.22 2.38
CA TYR A 62 1.18 2.80 1.44
C TYR A 62 2.26 2.01 2.19
N MET A 63 2.81 1.00 1.53
CA MET A 63 4.00 0.32 2.05
C MET A 63 5.19 1.27 2.04
N THR A 64 5.89 1.35 3.16
CA THR A 64 7.12 2.14 3.26
C THR A 64 8.36 1.25 3.38
N ILE A 65 9.53 1.84 3.13
CA ILE A 65 10.81 1.19 3.35
C ILE A 65 10.96 0.97 4.86
N ALA A 66 11.46 -0.20 5.27
CA ALA A 66 11.68 -0.51 6.67
C ALA A 66 12.49 0.59 7.36
N ARG A 67 11.98 1.08 8.50
CA ARG A 67 12.59 2.17 9.27
C ARG A 67 12.66 3.52 8.53
N SER A 68 11.79 3.75 7.54
CA SER A 68 11.72 5.01 6.80
C SER A 68 10.28 5.37 6.44
N ASP A 69 9.97 6.66 6.44
CA ASP A 69 8.70 7.21 5.93
C ASP A 69 8.61 7.22 4.39
N ARG A 70 9.68 6.80 3.70
CA ARG A 70 9.68 6.77 2.23
C ARG A 70 8.83 5.61 1.72
N ARG A 71 7.93 5.93 0.77
CA ARG A 71 7.17 4.92 0.03
C ARG A 71 8.11 3.92 -0.61
N LYS A 72 7.77 2.64 -0.47
CA LYS A 72 8.52 1.55 -1.06
C LYS A 72 8.09 1.39 -2.50
N ILE A 73 9.07 1.58 -3.39
CA ILE A 73 8.88 1.43 -4.83
C ILE A 73 9.55 0.13 -5.25
N TYR A 74 8.75 -0.79 -5.75
CA TYR A 74 9.17 -2.11 -6.16
C TYR A 74 9.59 -2.08 -7.62
N LYS A 75 10.68 -2.77 -7.94
CA LYS A 75 11.20 -2.85 -9.30
C LYS A 75 10.33 -3.69 -10.23
N SER A 76 9.59 -4.65 -9.68
CA SER A 76 8.81 -5.64 -10.44
C SER A 76 7.47 -5.92 -9.77
N LEU A 77 6.46 -6.23 -10.57
CA LEU A 77 5.13 -6.63 -10.11
C LEU A 77 5.23 -7.84 -9.16
N GLU A 78 5.99 -8.85 -9.55
CA GLU A 78 6.23 -10.06 -8.74
C GLU A 78 6.76 -9.74 -7.34
N SER A 79 7.64 -8.75 -7.21
CA SER A 79 8.19 -8.35 -5.91
C SER A 79 7.13 -7.72 -5.01
N VAL A 80 6.16 -6.99 -5.58
CA VAL A 80 5.02 -6.45 -4.83
C VAL A 80 4.11 -7.57 -4.37
N HIS A 81 3.75 -8.48 -5.28
CA HIS A 81 2.88 -9.60 -4.96
C HIS A 81 3.50 -10.53 -3.90
N ALA A 82 4.81 -10.77 -3.97
CA ALA A 82 5.51 -11.54 -2.95
C ALA A 82 5.39 -10.90 -1.56
N ASP A 83 5.53 -9.58 -1.45
CA ASP A 83 5.37 -8.89 -0.17
C ASP A 83 3.90 -8.83 0.28
N ALA A 84 2.93 -8.67 -0.63
CA ALA A 84 1.52 -8.74 -0.29
C ALA A 84 1.13 -10.13 0.25
N ALA A 85 1.64 -11.21 -0.37
CA ALA A 85 1.46 -12.57 0.11
C ALA A 85 2.10 -12.78 1.50
N ARG A 86 3.28 -12.19 1.75
CA ARG A 86 3.94 -12.23 3.07
C ARG A 86 3.18 -11.48 4.15
N VAL A 87 2.42 -10.45 3.80
CA VAL A 87 1.49 -9.77 4.71
C VAL A 87 0.30 -10.66 5.04
N GLY A 88 -0.16 -11.49 4.10
CA GLY A 88 -1.25 -12.44 4.27
C GLY A 88 -2.39 -12.28 3.26
N PHE A 89 -2.27 -11.37 2.30
CA PHE A 89 -3.28 -11.19 1.26
C PHE A 89 -3.26 -12.37 0.29
N ALA A 90 -4.38 -13.09 0.20
CA ALA A 90 -4.57 -14.18 -0.77
C ALA A 90 -4.88 -13.63 -2.18
N GLU A 91 -5.59 -12.51 -2.24
CA GLU A 91 -5.96 -11.83 -3.47
C GLU A 91 -5.49 -10.38 -3.43
N VAL A 92 -5.00 -9.90 -4.56
CA VAL A 92 -4.46 -8.54 -4.69
C VAL A 92 -4.99 -7.94 -5.99
N ILE A 93 -5.56 -6.74 -5.90
CA ILE A 93 -6.09 -6.04 -7.07
C ILE A 93 -4.95 -5.33 -7.77
N THR A 94 -4.64 -5.71 -9.00
CA THR A 94 -3.59 -5.04 -9.78
C THR A 94 -4.21 -4.04 -10.74
N HIS A 95 -3.97 -2.75 -10.51
CA HIS A 95 -4.29 -1.71 -11.48
C HIS A 95 -3.19 -1.67 -12.54
N VAL A 96 -3.56 -2.00 -13.76
CA VAL A 96 -2.68 -1.96 -14.94
C VAL A 96 -2.95 -0.75 -15.82
N GLU A 97 -3.59 0.31 -15.29
CA GLU A 97 -3.88 1.50 -16.09
C GLU A 97 -2.60 1.99 -16.76
N ALA A 98 -2.63 1.94 -18.10
CA ALA A 98 -1.51 2.19 -18.96
C ALA A 98 -0.91 3.53 -18.58
N MET A 99 0.39 3.52 -18.30
CA MET A 99 1.27 4.67 -18.34
C MET A 99 0.80 5.58 -19.49
N GLN A 100 0.09 6.66 -19.18
CA GLN A 100 -0.31 7.65 -20.18
C GLN A 100 0.99 8.29 -20.62
N VAL A 101 1.55 7.76 -21.71
CA VAL A 101 2.64 8.38 -22.44
C VAL A 101 2.03 9.62 -23.08
N ALA A 102 2.32 10.78 -22.51
CA ALA A 102 2.06 12.07 -23.14
C ALA A 102 3.04 12.27 -24.32
#